data_AF-A0A8J4DCX9-F1
#
_entry.id   AF-A0A8J4DCX9-F1
#
_cell.length_a   1.000
_cell.length_b   1.000
_cell.length_c   1.000
_cell.angle_alpha   90.00
_cell.angle_beta   90.00
_cell.angle_gamma   90.00
#
_symmetry.space_group_name_H-M   'P 1'
#
loop_
_entity.id
_entity.type
_entity.pdbx_description
1 polymer ?
#
loop_
_entity_poly.entity_id
_entity_poly.type
_entity_poly.pdbx_seq_one_letter_code
_entity_poly.pdbx_strand_id
1 'polypeptide(L)'
;MALTTVLSSGARTASAVAPAAKPAQRALYAAGTQRRMRTITAASAQHKSDPAAWRVPGASILSAAVIVLTVAPSSQAADLALGAQVFNGNCAACHQGGRNTVIAEKTLDKAALEQYLDGGFNIEAIIYQVENGKGAMPAWADRLSEEEIQSVAAYVYKQASEGLWKY
;
A
#
# COMPACT_ATOMS: atom_id res chain seq x y z
N MET A 1 77.81 -1.12 13.28
CA MET A 1 77.45 -1.56 14.64
C MET A 1 76.36 -0.61 15.11
N ALA A 2 75.10 -0.95 15.37
CA ALA A 2 74.36 -2.19 15.64
C ALA A 2 72.99 -2.10 14.89
N LEU A 3 72.45 -3.14 14.25
CA LEU A 3 71.72 -4.30 14.81
C LEU A 3 70.79 -3.93 15.97
N THR A 4 69.47 -3.84 15.72
CA THR A 4 68.48 -4.79 16.25
C THR A 4 67.05 -4.52 15.74
N THR A 5 66.49 -5.59 15.21
CA THR A 5 65.11 -5.89 14.84
C THR A 5 64.11 -5.67 15.98
N VAL A 6 62.93 -5.11 15.69
CA VAL A 6 61.69 -5.53 16.36
C VAL A 6 60.58 -5.67 15.32
N LEU A 7 60.33 -6.94 15.01
CA LEU A 7 59.19 -7.48 14.29
C LEU A 7 58.02 -7.55 15.30
N SER A 8 56.87 -6.96 15.00
CA SER A 8 55.63 -7.29 15.72
C SER A 8 54.52 -7.61 14.74
N SER A 9 54.41 -8.91 14.47
CA SER A 9 53.30 -9.56 13.79
C SER A 9 52.03 -9.44 14.63
N GLY A 10 51.07 -8.65 14.15
CA GLY A 10 49.72 -8.60 14.68
C GLY A 10 48.74 -9.35 13.80
N ALA A 11 48.79 -10.69 13.82
CA ALA A 11 47.72 -11.53 13.29
C ALA A 11 46.57 -11.56 14.32
N ARG A 12 45.39 -11.02 13.97
CA ARG A 12 44.14 -11.36 14.66
C ARG A 12 43.12 -11.87 13.65
N THR A 13 43.02 -13.18 13.70
CA THR A 13 42.03 -14.12 13.21
C THR A 13 40.62 -13.55 12.99
N ALA A 14 40.08 -13.90 11.82
CA ALA A 14 38.68 -13.82 11.47
C ALA A 14 37.77 -14.50 12.52
N SER A 15 36.61 -13.89 12.77
CA SER A 15 35.44 -14.60 13.27
C SER A 15 34.22 -14.06 12.53
N ALA A 16 33.96 -14.66 11.37
CA ALA A 16 32.72 -14.48 10.63
C ALA A 16 31.63 -15.28 11.34
N VAL A 17 30.69 -14.59 11.98
CA VAL A 17 29.46 -15.19 12.48
C VAL A 17 28.36 -14.88 11.47
N ALA A 18 28.09 -15.87 10.61
CA ALA A 18 26.95 -15.87 9.71
C ALA A 18 25.66 -16.19 10.49
N PRO A 19 24.58 -15.39 10.37
CA PRO A 19 23.27 -15.82 10.84
C PRO A 19 22.62 -16.79 9.85
N ALA A 20 22.03 -17.84 10.43
CA ALA A 20 21.45 -18.98 9.77
C ALA A 20 20.34 -18.64 8.77
N ALA A 21 20.42 -19.25 7.58
CA ALA A 21 19.36 -19.29 6.58
C ALA A 21 18.19 -20.16 7.10
N LYS A 22 16.97 -19.58 7.13
CA LYS A 22 15.73 -20.34 7.35
C LYS A 22 15.23 -20.95 6.03
N PRO A 23 14.69 -22.19 6.05
CA PRO A 23 14.28 -22.89 4.85
C PRO A 23 12.99 -22.33 4.23
N ALA A 24 12.95 -22.44 2.91
CA ALA A 24 11.90 -22.02 2.00
C ALA A 24 10.52 -22.62 2.32
N GLN A 25 9.48 -21.79 2.21
CA GLN A 25 8.12 -22.25 1.99
C GLN A 25 7.71 -21.87 0.56
N ARG A 26 7.76 -22.86 -0.33
CA ARG A 26 7.22 -22.81 -1.69
C ARG A 26 5.70 -22.82 -1.58
N ALA A 27 5.06 -21.67 -1.78
CA ALA A 27 3.63 -21.63 -2.09
C ALA A 27 3.45 -21.86 -3.60
N LEU A 28 3.06 -23.09 -3.93
CA LEU A 28 2.64 -23.53 -5.26
C LEU A 28 1.37 -22.76 -5.64
N TYR A 29 1.48 -21.75 -6.51
CA TYR A 29 0.31 -21.22 -7.22
C TYR A 29 -0.06 -22.18 -8.34
N ALA A 30 -1.13 -22.93 -8.12
CA ALA A 30 -1.74 -23.82 -9.09
C ALA A 30 -2.35 -23.01 -10.26
N ALA A 31 -2.03 -23.46 -11.47
CA ALA A 31 -2.72 -23.07 -12.68
C ALA A 31 -4.21 -23.44 -12.60
N GLY A 32 -5.08 -22.44 -12.71
CA GLY A 32 -6.54 -22.57 -12.79
C GLY A 32 -7.02 -22.02 -14.12
N THR A 33 -7.37 -22.93 -15.01
CA THR A 33 -7.84 -22.77 -16.38
C THR A 33 -9.02 -21.81 -16.57
N GLN A 34 -8.97 -21.09 -17.70
CA GLN A 34 -10.05 -20.27 -18.25
C GLN A 34 -11.37 -21.06 -18.32
N ARG A 35 -12.41 -20.58 -17.61
CA ARG A 35 -13.77 -21.09 -17.80
C ARG A 35 -14.46 -20.33 -18.93
N ARG A 36 -14.49 -21.02 -20.06
CA ARG A 36 -15.25 -20.77 -21.28
C ARG A 36 -16.72 -20.39 -20.99
N MET A 37 -17.21 -19.48 -21.84
CA MET A 37 -18.57 -18.99 -22.03
C MET A 37 -19.67 -19.99 -21.64
N ARG A 38 -20.63 -19.52 -20.83
CA ARG A 38 -22.01 -20.01 -20.87
C ARG A 38 -22.83 -19.03 -21.70
N THR A 39 -23.20 -19.47 -22.89
CA THR A 39 -24.28 -18.92 -23.70
C THR A 39 -25.55 -18.86 -22.83
N ILE A 40 -26.02 -17.64 -22.55
CA ILE A 40 -27.33 -17.44 -21.96
C ILE A 40 -28.33 -17.61 -23.11
N THR A 41 -28.92 -18.79 -23.22
CA THR A 41 -30.15 -18.99 -23.99
C THR A 41 -31.23 -18.15 -23.35
N ALA A 42 -31.57 -17.03 -23.98
CA ALA A 42 -32.74 -16.22 -23.68
C ALA A 42 -34.00 -17.05 -24.01
N ALA A 43 -34.48 -17.82 -23.05
CA ALA A 43 -35.83 -18.35 -23.07
C ALA A 43 -36.77 -17.24 -22.59
N SER A 44 -37.25 -16.45 -23.54
CA SER A 44 -38.33 -15.48 -23.36
C SER A 44 -39.58 -16.24 -22.94
N ALA A 45 -39.92 -16.20 -21.64
CA ALA A 45 -41.24 -16.57 -21.17
C ALA A 45 -42.19 -15.41 -21.50
N GLN A 46 -42.89 -15.53 -22.64
CA GLN A 46 -43.98 -14.64 -23.03
C GLN A 46 -45.06 -14.63 -21.94
N HIS A 47 -45.20 -13.50 -21.25
CA HIS A 47 -46.35 -13.22 -20.39
C HIS A 47 -47.58 -13.00 -21.28
N LYS A 48 -48.46 -14.00 -21.32
CA LYS A 48 -49.76 -13.94 -22.01
C LYS A 48 -50.61 -12.84 -21.39
N SER A 49 -50.97 -11.84 -22.19
CA SER A 49 -51.91 -10.78 -21.81
C SER A 49 -53.31 -11.19 -22.25
N ASP A 50 -54.19 -11.43 -21.28
CA ASP A 50 -55.63 -11.56 -21.52
C ASP A 50 -56.28 -10.16 -21.39
N PRO A 51 -57.06 -9.69 -22.39
CA PRO A 51 -57.72 -8.39 -22.31
C PRO A 51 -59.19 -8.59 -21.94
N ALA A 52 -59.53 -8.48 -20.67
CA ALA A 52 -60.91 -8.34 -20.24
C ALA A 52 -61.02 -7.55 -18.93
N ALA A 53 -61.36 -6.28 -19.11
CA ALA A 53 -62.36 -5.54 -18.34
C ALA A 53 -62.38 -5.73 -16.81
N TRP A 54 -62.01 -4.67 -16.09
CA TRP A 54 -62.98 -3.93 -15.27
C TRP A 54 -62.37 -2.60 -14.81
N ARG A 55 -63.09 -1.52 -15.12
CA ARG A 55 -62.87 -0.19 -14.58
C ARG A 55 -63.25 -0.18 -13.11
N VAL A 56 -62.38 0.33 -12.25
CA VAL A 56 -62.76 0.92 -10.95
C VAL A 56 -62.23 2.35 -10.88
N PRO A 57 -63.11 3.36 -10.70
CA PRO A 57 -62.68 4.68 -10.30
C PRO A 57 -62.63 4.72 -8.77
N GLY A 58 -61.46 5.01 -8.21
CA GLY A 58 -61.37 5.42 -6.80
C GLY A 58 -60.20 4.82 -6.03
N ALA A 59 -59.39 5.74 -5.50
CA ALA A 59 -58.50 5.57 -4.36
C ALA A 59 -57.44 4.46 -4.46
N SER A 60 -56.34 4.74 -5.17
CA SER A 60 -55.06 4.09 -4.90
C SER A 60 -54.19 5.05 -4.10
N ILE A 61 -54.01 4.74 -2.83
CA ILE A 61 -53.05 5.36 -1.94
C ILE A 61 -51.68 5.08 -2.56
N LEU A 62 -50.99 6.12 -3.05
CA LEU A 62 -49.65 6.00 -3.61
C LEU A 62 -48.69 5.64 -2.46
N SER A 63 -48.45 4.35 -2.25
CA SER A 63 -47.37 3.89 -1.40
C SER A 63 -46.03 4.26 -2.06
N ALA A 64 -45.51 5.43 -1.72
CA ALA A 64 -44.13 5.80 -2.04
C ALA A 64 -43.20 4.93 -1.19
N ALA A 65 -42.73 3.81 -1.75
CA ALA A 65 -41.65 3.04 -1.16
C ALA A 65 -40.37 3.88 -1.27
N VAL A 66 -40.07 4.68 -0.24
CA VAL A 66 -38.80 5.38 -0.10
C VAL A 66 -37.75 4.34 0.25
N ILE A 67 -37.01 3.88 -0.76
CA ILE A 67 -35.82 3.04 -0.55
C ILE A 67 -34.72 3.98 -0.02
N VAL A 68 -34.54 4.00 1.29
CA VAL A 68 -33.40 4.65 1.93
C VAL A 68 -32.18 3.76 1.69
N LEU A 69 -31.39 4.07 0.67
CA LEU A 69 -30.09 3.43 0.45
C LEU A 69 -29.11 3.96 1.50
N THR A 70 -28.92 3.22 2.59
CA THR A 70 -27.87 3.50 3.57
C THR A 70 -26.52 3.15 2.95
N VAL A 71 -25.76 4.15 2.52
CA VAL A 71 -24.33 4.00 2.25
C VAL A 71 -23.61 3.80 3.58
N ALA A 72 -23.11 2.59 3.80
CA ALA A 72 -22.20 2.33 4.91
C ALA A 72 -20.88 3.08 4.67
N PRO A 73 -20.22 3.59 5.71
CA PRO A 73 -18.89 4.16 5.58
C PRO A 73 -17.95 3.06 5.08
N SER A 74 -17.43 3.22 3.87
CA SER A 74 -16.37 2.40 3.33
C SER A 74 -15.12 2.67 4.17
N SER A 75 -14.65 1.69 4.93
CA SER A 75 -13.28 1.67 5.42
C SER A 75 -12.38 1.70 4.17
N GLN A 76 -11.83 2.87 3.85
CA GLN A 76 -10.96 3.06 2.69
C GLN A 76 -9.68 2.27 2.96
N ALA A 77 -9.60 1.05 2.41
CA ALA A 77 -8.38 0.27 2.46
C ALA A 77 -7.33 0.98 1.59
N ALA A 78 -6.11 1.11 2.11
CA ALA A 78 -5.01 1.72 1.35
C ALA A 78 -4.78 0.99 0.02
N ASP A 79 -4.78 1.72 -1.09
CA ASP A 79 -4.50 1.20 -2.42
C ASP A 79 -3.01 1.40 -2.75
N LEU A 80 -2.27 0.28 -2.80
CA LEU A 80 -0.83 0.32 -3.08
C LEU A 80 -0.51 0.85 -4.50
N ALA A 81 -1.40 0.69 -5.47
CA ALA A 81 -1.21 1.23 -6.82
C ALA A 81 -1.35 2.75 -6.81
N LEU A 82 -2.38 3.27 -6.13
CA LEU A 82 -2.53 4.70 -5.89
C LEU A 82 -1.33 5.25 -5.11
N GLY A 83 -0.91 4.56 -4.05
CA GLY A 83 0.24 4.95 -3.24
C GLY A 83 1.53 5.06 -4.05
N ALA A 84 1.77 4.12 -4.97
CA ALA A 84 2.91 4.19 -5.90
C ALA A 84 2.80 5.38 -6.86
N GLN A 85 1.60 5.67 -7.38
CA GLN A 85 1.36 6.83 -8.25
C GLN A 85 1.62 8.14 -7.51
N VAL A 86 1.07 8.29 -6.30
CA VAL A 86 1.26 9.46 -5.43
C VAL A 86 2.74 9.63 -5.10
N PHE A 87 3.43 8.54 -4.73
CA PHE A 87 4.86 8.56 -4.44
C PHE A 87 5.68 9.09 -5.62
N ASN A 88 5.44 8.56 -6.83
CA ASN A 88 6.17 8.96 -8.02
C ASN A 88 5.88 10.41 -8.45
N GLY A 89 4.65 10.88 -8.25
CA GLY A 89 4.25 12.25 -8.61
C GLY A 89 4.74 13.32 -7.62
N ASN A 90 4.92 12.96 -6.35
CA ASN A 90 5.09 13.95 -5.27
C ASN A 90 6.36 13.75 -4.43
N CYS A 91 6.71 12.50 -4.14
CA CYS A 91 7.74 12.16 -3.14
C CYS A 91 9.09 11.86 -3.78
N ALA A 92 9.08 11.28 -4.99
CA ALA A 92 10.26 10.78 -5.68
C ALA A 92 11.31 11.87 -5.97
N ALA A 93 10.92 13.14 -6.07
CA ALA A 93 11.85 14.26 -6.25
C ALA A 93 12.95 14.31 -5.17
N CYS A 94 12.62 13.94 -3.93
CA CYS A 94 13.59 13.83 -2.84
C CYS A 94 13.89 12.38 -2.47
N HIS A 95 12.93 11.47 -2.67
CA HIS A 95 12.98 10.09 -2.20
C HIS A 95 13.12 9.02 -3.29
N GLN A 96 13.67 9.38 -4.44
CA GLN A 96 13.90 8.44 -5.55
C GLN A 96 14.66 7.20 -5.04
N GLY A 97 14.12 6.02 -5.37
CA GLY A 97 14.72 4.73 -4.97
C GLY A 97 14.82 4.53 -3.46
N GLY A 98 13.97 5.20 -2.67
CA GLY A 98 13.99 5.13 -1.20
C GLY A 98 15.08 5.97 -0.54
N ARG A 99 15.86 6.74 -1.31
CA ARG A 99 16.94 7.58 -0.79
C ARG A 99 16.39 8.89 -0.21
N ASN A 100 17.27 9.80 0.17
CA ASN A 100 16.90 11.17 0.54
C ASN A 100 17.99 12.11 0.02
N THR A 101 17.64 12.98 -0.94
CA THR A 101 18.58 13.92 -1.56
C THR A 101 18.86 15.15 -0.71
N VAL A 102 18.07 15.40 0.32
CA VAL A 102 18.20 16.58 1.20
C VAL A 102 19.00 16.23 2.46
N ILE A 103 18.69 15.09 3.10
CA ILE A 103 19.40 14.59 4.29
C ILE A 103 19.72 13.12 4.06
N ALA A 104 20.97 12.83 3.67
CA ALA A 104 21.38 11.54 3.12
C ALA A 104 21.14 10.35 4.06
N GLU A 105 21.24 10.56 5.39
CA GLU A 105 21.08 9.50 6.39
C GLU A 105 19.61 9.14 6.64
N LYS A 106 18.66 10.03 6.30
CA LYS A 106 17.22 9.85 6.56
C LYS A 106 16.52 9.25 5.35
N THR A 107 16.95 8.05 4.97
CA THR A 107 16.34 7.27 3.88
C THR A 107 14.98 6.69 4.28
N LEU A 108 14.29 6.07 3.33
CA LEU A 108 13.04 5.32 3.53
C LEU A 108 13.30 3.82 3.77
N ASP A 109 14.55 3.43 4.03
CA ASP A 109 14.85 2.07 4.47
C ASP A 109 14.32 1.82 5.87
N LYS A 110 13.92 0.58 6.15
CA LYS A 110 13.33 0.23 7.45
C LYS A 110 14.19 0.66 8.64
N ALA A 111 15.49 0.39 8.62
CA ALA A 111 16.40 0.75 9.71
C ALA A 111 16.50 2.29 9.93
N ALA A 112 16.48 3.06 8.85
CA ALA A 112 16.51 4.52 8.93
C ALA A 112 15.18 5.06 9.48
N LEU A 113 14.04 4.50 9.04
CA LEU A 113 12.72 4.86 9.57
C LEU A 113 12.60 4.49 11.06
N GLU A 114 13.08 3.32 11.48
CA GLU A 114 13.09 2.93 12.91
C GLU A 114 13.89 3.92 13.77
N GLN A 115 14.98 4.49 13.23
CA GLN A 115 15.87 5.37 13.97
C GLN A 115 15.45 6.85 13.94
N TYR A 116 14.94 7.33 12.80
CA TYR A 116 14.81 8.78 12.54
C TYR A 116 13.36 9.27 12.36
N LEU A 117 12.40 8.36 12.14
CA LEU A 117 10.98 8.71 12.09
C LEU A 117 10.46 8.85 13.53
N ASP A 118 9.79 9.96 13.84
CA ASP A 118 9.21 10.12 15.16
C ASP A 118 8.07 9.11 15.34
N GLY A 119 8.09 8.35 16.43
CA GLY A 119 7.18 7.21 16.63
C GLY A 119 7.68 5.89 16.04
N GLY A 120 8.80 5.88 15.32
CA GLY A 120 9.43 4.68 14.76
C GLY A 120 8.73 4.12 13.52
N PHE A 121 9.11 2.92 13.09
CA PHE A 121 8.59 2.31 11.87
C PHE A 121 7.21 1.67 12.07
N ASN A 122 6.16 2.44 11.79
CA ASN A 122 4.77 2.02 11.69
C ASN A 122 4.03 2.95 10.71
N ILE A 123 2.82 2.55 10.30
CA ILE A 123 2.05 3.27 9.27
C ILE A 123 1.60 4.64 9.80
N GLU A 124 1.18 4.70 11.05
CA GLU A 124 0.65 5.91 11.70
C GLU A 124 1.71 7.01 11.78
N ALA A 125 2.95 6.66 12.11
CA ALA A 125 4.08 7.58 12.12
C ALA A 125 4.41 8.12 10.71
N ILE A 126 4.31 7.27 9.68
CA ILE A 126 4.53 7.69 8.29
C ILE A 126 3.43 8.66 7.86
N ILE A 127 2.15 8.34 8.13
CA ILE A 127 1.00 9.21 7.84
C ILE A 127 1.19 10.55 8.51
N TYR A 128 1.47 10.55 9.82
CA TYR A 128 1.64 11.77 10.59
C TYR A 128 2.73 12.68 10.01
N GLN A 129 3.87 12.12 9.62
CA GLN A 129 4.95 12.92 9.03
C GLN A 129 4.62 13.39 7.60
N VAL A 130 3.85 12.63 6.81
CA VAL A 130 3.37 13.07 5.49
C VAL A 130 2.37 14.22 5.64
N GLU A 131 1.41 14.11 6.55
CA GLU A 131 0.42 15.15 6.83
C GLU A 131 1.08 16.46 7.26
N ASN A 132 1.96 16.38 8.26
CA ASN A 132 2.47 17.54 8.99
C ASN A 132 3.83 18.05 8.48
N GLY A 133 4.52 17.25 7.66
CA GLY A 133 5.90 17.52 7.26
C GLY A 133 6.89 17.43 8.43
N LYS A 134 8.17 17.64 8.13
CA LYS A 134 9.24 17.73 9.14
C LYS A 134 10.47 18.44 8.58
N GLY A 135 10.77 19.62 9.12
CA GLY A 135 11.91 20.42 8.67
C GLY A 135 11.79 20.79 7.19
N ALA A 136 12.69 20.26 6.35
CA ALA A 136 12.68 20.50 4.91
C ALA A 136 11.63 19.66 4.14
N MET A 137 11.09 18.61 4.74
CA MET A 137 9.99 17.84 4.15
C MET A 137 8.68 18.64 4.32
N PRO A 138 7.98 19.01 3.22
CA PRO A 138 6.75 19.80 3.30
C PRO A 138 5.58 18.98 3.89
N ALA A 139 4.60 19.69 4.43
CA ALA A 139 3.31 19.14 4.83
C ALA A 139 2.42 18.86 3.60
N TRP A 140 1.69 17.74 3.60
CA TRP A 140 0.84 17.31 2.49
C TRP A 140 -0.66 17.29 2.81
N ALA A 141 -1.07 17.54 4.06
CA ALA A 141 -2.49 17.51 4.46
C ALA A 141 -3.41 18.41 3.61
N ASP A 142 -2.89 19.56 3.13
CA ASP A 142 -3.65 20.50 2.29
C ASP A 142 -3.52 20.24 0.78
N ARG A 143 -2.76 19.20 0.38
CA ARG A 143 -2.38 18.94 -1.02
C ARG A 143 -2.81 17.58 -1.53
N LEU A 144 -2.90 16.60 -0.64
CA LEU A 144 -3.32 15.24 -0.91
C LEU A 144 -4.58 14.96 -0.10
N SER A 145 -5.47 14.16 -0.67
CA SER A 145 -6.60 13.61 0.07
C SER A 145 -6.13 12.62 1.13
N GLU A 146 -6.99 12.40 2.13
CA GLU A 146 -6.76 11.38 3.16
C GLU A 146 -6.44 10.00 2.55
N GLU A 147 -7.21 9.59 1.53
CA GLU A 147 -7.00 8.32 0.84
C GLU A 147 -5.63 8.22 0.18
N GLU A 148 -5.15 9.30 -0.45
CA GLU A 148 -3.83 9.36 -1.06
C GLU A 148 -2.71 9.29 -0.02
N ILE A 149 -2.88 9.98 1.12
CA ILE A 149 -1.92 9.95 2.24
C ILE A 149 -1.83 8.54 2.83
N GLN A 150 -2.96 7.91 3.12
CA GLN A 150 -3.03 6.54 3.62
C GLN A 150 -2.39 5.56 2.63
N SER A 151 -2.67 5.73 1.34
CA SER A 151 -2.15 4.88 0.27
C SER A 151 -0.64 5.02 0.10
N VAL A 152 -0.10 6.25 0.09
CA VAL A 152 1.36 6.47 -0.03
C VAL A 152 2.10 6.01 1.21
N ALA A 153 1.52 6.18 2.40
CA ALA A 153 2.11 5.67 3.64
C ALA A 153 2.19 4.14 3.64
N ALA A 154 1.11 3.46 3.25
CA ALA A 154 1.10 2.00 3.09
C ALA A 154 2.11 1.52 2.04
N TYR A 155 2.24 2.25 0.92
CA TYR A 155 3.24 1.95 -0.10
C TYR A 155 4.67 2.04 0.44
N VAL A 156 5.02 3.14 1.12
CA VAL A 156 6.34 3.34 1.73
C VAL A 156 6.62 2.28 2.79
N TYR A 157 5.65 2.00 3.67
CA TYR A 157 5.75 0.95 4.66
C TYR A 157 6.04 -0.41 4.03
N LYS A 158 5.28 -0.79 3.00
CA LYS A 158 5.50 -2.05 2.27
C LYS A 158 6.89 -2.11 1.65
N GLN A 159 7.30 -1.06 0.93
CA GLN A 159 8.60 -0.98 0.28
C GLN A 159 9.75 -1.15 1.29
N ALA A 160 9.68 -0.47 2.42
CA ALA A 160 10.67 -0.56 3.49
C ALA A 160 10.65 -1.93 4.18
N SER A 161 9.46 -2.45 4.50
CA SER A 161 9.31 -3.72 5.23
C SER A 161 9.82 -4.93 4.45
N GLU A 162 9.68 -4.90 3.13
CA GLU A 162 10.09 -5.97 2.22
C GLU A 162 11.44 -5.70 1.54
N GLY A 163 12.08 -4.55 1.80
CA GLY A 163 13.36 -4.19 1.19
C GLY A 163 13.30 -4.06 -0.33
N LEU A 164 12.21 -3.49 -0.86
CA LEU A 164 11.91 -3.45 -2.29
C LEU A 164 12.44 -2.19 -3.01
N TRP A 165 13.03 -1.26 -2.28
CA TRP A 165 13.65 -0.07 -2.87
C TRP A 165 14.76 -0.45 -3.84
N LYS A 166 14.70 0.11 -5.06
CA LYS A 166 15.73 -0.05 -6.09
C LYS A 166 16.39 1.29 -6.31
N TYR A 167 17.67 1.38 -5.96
CA TYR A 167 18.51 2.58 -6.10
C TYR A 167 19.62 2.37 -7.12
#